data_AF-A0A366LMA5-F1
#
_entry.id   AF-A0A366LMA5-F1
#
_cell.length_a   1.000
_cell.length_b   1.000
_cell.length_c   1.000
_cell.angle_alpha   90.00
_cell.angle_beta   90.00
_cell.angle_gamma   90.00
#
_symmetry.space_group_name_H-M   'P 1'
#
loop_
_entity.id
_entity.type
_entity.pdbx_description
1 polymer ?
#
loop_
_entity_poly.entity_id
_entity_poly.type
_entity_poly.pdbx_seq_one_letter_code
_entity_poly.pdbx_strand_id
1 'polypeptide(L)'
;MQAEAAANVVVYLCKYTGTTETETVTIDVGLEVPASPVTGQQMTIGWRGAYTALALLAPEQGLPADAKLYAYASIKGIDGLTSATGVGTLPPVGEDDQIQLPTGVVELKTTPGKAGTGTIQPAAINVGTKPTEPLIECEVQNEAALSPSPLTITDAGQSGSPSPSPSPSPSPSASASESATQPEETDNTDEEEPSMNKTPLGGAATGAGGDAGPDGRTFVLVGLLVAFAASAGLVLRRRGNHAG
;
A
#
# COMPACT_ATOMS: atom_id res chain seq x y z
N MET A 1 18.34 6.67 -8.83
CA MET A 1 17.92 5.27 -8.94
C MET A 1 16.59 5.16 -8.23
N GLN A 2 15.48 5.26 -8.97
CA GLN A 2 14.17 4.92 -8.42
C GLN A 2 14.15 3.41 -8.20
N ALA A 3 13.68 2.97 -7.02
CA ALA A 3 13.46 1.56 -6.76
C ALA A 3 12.25 1.11 -7.58
N GLU A 4 12.49 0.25 -8.57
CA GLU A 4 11.42 -0.40 -9.33
C GLU A 4 10.71 -1.37 -8.38
N ALA A 5 9.46 -1.08 -8.02
CA ALA A 5 8.68 -1.98 -7.17
C ALA A 5 8.26 -3.22 -7.98
N ALA A 6 8.22 -4.37 -7.30
CA ALA A 6 7.85 -5.64 -7.89
C ALA A 6 6.53 -5.54 -8.68
N ALA A 7 6.56 -6.04 -9.92
CA ALA A 7 5.39 -6.29 -10.74
C ALA A 7 4.40 -7.18 -9.96
N ASN A 8 3.20 -6.66 -9.71
CA ASN A 8 2.16 -7.35 -8.96
C ASN A 8 1.03 -7.72 -9.92
N VAL A 9 0.88 -9.01 -10.21
CA VAL A 9 -0.27 -9.50 -10.96
C VAL A 9 -1.50 -9.47 -10.07
N VAL A 10 -2.38 -8.50 -10.30
CA VAL A 10 -3.61 -8.26 -9.54
C VAL A 10 -4.78 -8.87 -10.29
N VAL A 11 -5.60 -9.63 -9.56
CA VAL A 11 -6.88 -10.16 -10.04
C VAL A 11 -7.98 -9.23 -9.55
N TYR A 12 -8.72 -8.65 -10.48
CA TYR A 12 -9.82 -7.76 -10.21
C TYR A 12 -11.15 -8.42 -10.55
N LEU A 13 -12.15 -8.25 -9.68
CA LEU A 13 -13.56 -8.49 -10.01
C LEU A 13 -14.20 -7.14 -10.30
N CYS A 14 -14.54 -6.91 -11.56
CA CYS A 14 -15.20 -5.70 -12.04
C CYS A 14 -16.70 -5.91 -12.09
N LYS A 15 -17.47 -4.96 -11.55
CA LYS A 15 -18.93 -4.95 -11.56
C LYS A 15 -19.44 -3.75 -12.35
N TYR A 16 -20.43 -3.99 -13.19
CA TYR A 16 -21.08 -2.96 -13.99
C TYR A 16 -22.23 -2.32 -13.20
N THR A 17 -22.19 -0.99 -13.06
CA THR A 17 -23.21 -0.25 -12.30
C THR A 17 -24.57 -0.35 -12.99
N GLY A 18 -25.60 -0.69 -12.21
CA GLY A 18 -26.96 -0.84 -12.72
C GLY A 18 -27.27 -2.22 -13.30
N THR A 19 -26.29 -3.14 -13.34
CA THR A 19 -26.50 -4.54 -13.77
C THR A 19 -26.04 -5.53 -12.70
N THR A 20 -26.27 -6.83 -12.94
CA THR A 20 -25.72 -7.93 -12.14
C THR A 20 -24.47 -8.54 -12.79
N GLU A 21 -24.00 -7.95 -13.89
CA GLU A 21 -22.89 -8.47 -14.65
C GLU A 21 -21.58 -8.16 -13.93
N THR A 22 -20.67 -9.13 -13.99
CA THR A 22 -19.35 -9.04 -13.40
C THR A 22 -18.34 -9.68 -14.33
N GLU A 23 -17.14 -9.12 -14.36
CA GLU A 23 -16.05 -9.60 -15.18
C GLU A 23 -14.79 -9.71 -14.33
N THR A 24 -14.03 -10.79 -14.53
CA THR A 24 -12.72 -10.93 -13.87
C THR A 24 -11.62 -10.55 -14.83
N VAL A 25 -10.75 -9.62 -14.43
CA VAL A 25 -9.63 -9.15 -15.24
C VAL A 25 -8.32 -9.31 -14.49
N THR A 26 -7.22 -9.45 -15.22
CA THR A 26 -5.89 -9.62 -14.62
C THR A 26 -4.94 -8.56 -15.16
N ILE A 27 -4.41 -7.76 -14.25
CA ILE A 27 -3.57 -6.59 -14.55
C ILE A 27 -2.26 -6.73 -13.81
N ASP A 28 -1.14 -6.65 -14.52
CA ASP A 28 0.15 -6.38 -13.91
C ASP A 28 0.21 -4.91 -13.50
N VAL A 29 0.24 -4.67 -12.20
CA VAL A 29 0.25 -3.33 -11.60
C VAL A 29 1.62 -3.02 -11.05
N GLY A 30 2.22 -1.95 -11.57
CA GLY A 30 3.44 -1.34 -11.06
C GLY A 30 3.13 -0.10 -10.22
N LEU A 31 3.75 -0.01 -9.04
CA LEU A 31 3.68 1.17 -8.17
C LEU A 31 5.06 1.80 -7.98
N GLU A 32 5.20 3.09 -8.25
CA GLU A 32 6.43 3.83 -8.00
C GLU A 32 6.32 4.60 -6.69
N VAL A 33 7.02 4.14 -5.66
CA VAL A 33 6.98 4.72 -4.31
C VAL A 33 7.91 5.95 -4.24
N PRO A 34 7.45 7.09 -3.69
CA PRO A 34 8.30 8.27 -3.50
C PRO A 34 9.45 7.97 -2.54
N ALA A 35 10.65 8.47 -2.85
CA ALA A 35 11.86 8.13 -2.10
C ALA A 35 11.92 8.75 -0.70
N SER A 36 11.32 9.92 -0.48
CA SER A 36 11.42 10.64 0.80
C SER A 36 10.19 11.54 1.03
N PRO A 37 8.98 10.96 1.18
CA PRO A 37 7.80 11.73 1.53
C PRO A 37 7.90 12.29 2.96
N VAL A 38 7.39 13.50 3.13
CA VAL A 38 7.47 14.25 4.39
C VAL A 38 6.06 14.54 4.90
N THR A 39 5.86 14.48 6.22
CA THR A 39 4.60 14.83 6.88
C THR A 39 4.12 16.21 6.44
N GLY A 40 2.81 16.33 6.13
CA GLY A 40 2.16 17.58 5.73
C GLY A 40 2.41 18.01 4.28
N GLN A 41 3.23 17.28 3.51
CA GLN A 41 3.45 17.54 2.09
C GLN A 41 2.71 16.52 1.22
N GLN A 42 2.10 16.97 0.12
CA GLN A 42 1.51 16.05 -0.84
C GLN A 42 2.62 15.18 -1.44
N MET A 43 2.42 13.86 -1.39
CA MET A 43 3.28 12.90 -2.06
C MET A 43 2.55 12.28 -3.26
N THR A 44 3.34 11.86 -4.25
CA THR A 44 2.87 11.21 -5.47
C THR A 44 3.42 9.80 -5.53
N ILE A 45 2.53 8.82 -5.76
CA ILE A 45 2.86 7.44 -6.08
C ILE A 45 2.53 7.25 -7.56
N GLY A 46 3.49 6.75 -8.35
CA GLY A 46 3.22 6.44 -9.75
C GLY A 46 2.44 5.12 -9.88
N TRP A 47 1.38 5.07 -10.67
CA TRP A 47 0.66 3.84 -11.00
C TRP A 47 0.76 3.55 -12.48
N ARG A 48 0.98 2.27 -12.82
CA ARG A 48 0.94 1.73 -14.18
C ARG A 48 0.21 0.40 -14.16
N GLY A 49 -0.54 0.12 -15.21
CA GLY A 49 -1.24 -1.15 -15.38
C GLY A 49 -1.12 -1.68 -16.80
N ALA A 50 -0.97 -3.00 -16.94
CA ALA A 50 -1.03 -3.69 -18.22
C ALA A 50 -1.83 -4.99 -18.06
N TYR A 51 -2.75 -5.27 -18.99
CA TYR A 51 -3.46 -6.55 -18.98
C TYR A 51 -2.49 -7.70 -19.25
N THR A 52 -2.61 -8.78 -18.49
CA THR A 52 -1.77 -9.98 -18.63
C THR A 52 -2.53 -11.18 -19.17
N ALA A 53 -3.87 -11.17 -19.04
CA ALA A 53 -4.75 -12.21 -19.55
C ALA A 53 -6.05 -11.58 -20.07
N LEU A 54 -7.11 -11.62 -19.25
CA LEU A 54 -8.40 -11.04 -19.59
C LEU A 54 -8.35 -9.52 -19.44
N ALA A 55 -8.80 -8.83 -20.48
CA ALA A 55 -8.92 -7.39 -20.51
C ALA A 55 -10.38 -6.97 -20.31
N LEU A 56 -10.58 -5.84 -19.62
CA LEU A 56 -11.90 -5.33 -19.32
C LEU A 56 -12.60 -4.84 -20.60
N LEU A 57 -13.84 -5.26 -20.80
CA LEU A 57 -14.68 -4.77 -21.88
C LEU A 57 -15.53 -3.57 -21.42
N ALA A 58 -15.91 -2.73 -22.37
CA ALA A 58 -16.91 -1.70 -22.11
C ALA A 58 -18.32 -2.32 -22.06
N PRO A 59 -19.27 -1.68 -21.35
CA PRO A 59 -20.68 -2.09 -21.40
C PRO A 59 -21.25 -1.97 -22.81
N GLU A 60 -22.44 -2.55 -23.05
CA GLU A 60 -23.15 -2.47 -24.33
C GLU A 60 -23.36 -1.01 -24.84
N GLN A 61 -23.44 -0.04 -23.93
CA GLN A 61 -23.62 1.37 -24.30
C GLN A 61 -22.29 2.10 -24.58
N GLY A 62 -21.15 1.38 -24.48
CA GLY A 62 -19.81 1.94 -24.48
C GLY A 62 -19.50 2.78 -23.24
N LEU A 63 -18.37 3.49 -23.28
CA LEU A 63 -18.02 4.46 -22.25
C LEU A 63 -18.37 5.89 -22.70
N PRO A 64 -18.84 6.76 -21.79
CA PRO A 64 -18.93 8.19 -22.06
C PRO A 64 -17.57 8.76 -22.51
N ALA A 65 -17.60 9.73 -23.43
CA ALA A 65 -16.37 10.33 -23.99
C ALA A 65 -15.46 10.99 -22.94
N ASP A 66 -16.03 11.42 -21.82
CA ASP A 66 -15.32 12.02 -20.69
C ASP A 66 -14.93 11.01 -19.61
N ALA A 67 -15.18 9.71 -19.79
CA ALA A 67 -14.80 8.67 -18.85
C ALA A 67 -13.29 8.69 -18.55
N LYS A 68 -12.97 8.30 -17.31
CA LYS A 68 -11.62 8.25 -16.74
C LYS A 68 -11.44 6.96 -15.97
N LEU A 69 -10.18 6.58 -15.81
CA LEU A 69 -9.76 5.57 -14.84
C LEU A 69 -9.47 6.27 -13.51
N TYR A 70 -10.01 5.75 -12.42
CA TYR A 70 -9.66 6.14 -11.06
C TYR A 70 -8.88 5.00 -10.43
N ALA A 71 -7.60 5.20 -10.21
CA ALA A 71 -6.73 4.19 -9.62
C ALA A 71 -6.48 4.51 -8.14
N TYR A 72 -6.39 3.46 -7.33
CA TYR A 72 -6.18 3.57 -5.89
C TYR A 72 -5.00 2.71 -5.47
N ALA A 73 -4.28 3.17 -4.45
CA ALA A 73 -3.32 2.37 -3.71
C ALA A 73 -3.73 2.31 -2.23
N SER A 74 -3.60 1.13 -1.63
CA SER A 74 -3.85 0.88 -0.21
C SER A 74 -2.57 1.14 0.57
N ILE A 75 -2.68 1.90 1.67
CA ILE A 75 -1.56 2.23 2.55
C ILE A 75 -1.86 1.67 3.94
N LYS A 76 -0.92 0.93 4.51
CA LYS A 76 -1.06 0.27 5.82
C LYS A 76 0.13 0.60 6.72
N GLY A 77 -0.11 0.67 8.03
CA GLY A 77 0.93 0.85 9.05
C GLY A 77 1.26 2.30 9.41
N ILE A 78 0.64 3.29 8.75
CA ILE A 78 0.84 4.71 9.06
C ILE A 78 -0.49 5.29 9.53
N ASP A 79 -0.50 5.83 10.74
CA ASP A 79 -1.72 6.34 11.36
C ASP A 79 -2.33 7.50 10.56
N GLY A 80 -3.64 7.42 10.33
CA GLY A 80 -4.39 8.41 9.55
C GLY A 80 -4.12 8.42 8.03
N LEU A 81 -3.33 7.50 7.49
CA LEU A 81 -3.04 7.40 6.06
C LEU A 81 -3.40 6.02 5.51
N THR A 82 -4.51 5.93 4.78
CA THR A 82 -5.08 4.65 4.31
C THR A 82 -5.00 4.45 2.79
N SER A 83 -4.89 5.53 2.02
CA SER A 83 -4.94 5.44 0.56
C SER A 83 -4.27 6.60 -0.17
N ALA A 84 -4.01 6.37 -1.45
CA ALA A 84 -3.72 7.40 -2.45
C ALA A 84 -4.59 7.17 -3.68
N THR A 85 -5.00 8.25 -4.35
CA THR A 85 -5.93 8.20 -5.49
C THR A 85 -5.40 9.01 -6.64
N GLY A 86 -5.55 8.51 -7.87
CA GLY A 86 -5.15 9.21 -9.09
C GLY A 86 -6.16 9.02 -10.22
N VAL A 87 -6.03 9.85 -11.23
CA VAL A 87 -6.94 9.89 -12.39
C VAL A 87 -6.14 9.66 -13.66
N GLY A 88 -6.50 8.63 -14.42
CA GLY A 88 -5.98 8.32 -15.73
C GLY A 88 -6.97 8.67 -16.84
N THR A 89 -6.47 9.19 -17.95
CA THR A 89 -7.29 9.41 -19.15
C THR A 89 -7.47 8.11 -19.92
N LEU A 90 -8.69 7.83 -20.35
CA LEU A 90 -9.00 6.74 -21.26
C LEU A 90 -9.24 7.30 -22.67
N PRO A 91 -8.83 6.58 -23.73
CA PRO A 91 -9.29 6.90 -25.09
C PRO A 91 -10.80 6.64 -25.20
N PRO A 92 -11.49 7.16 -26.23
CA PRO A 92 -12.87 6.76 -26.53
C PRO A 92 -12.98 5.25 -26.70
N VAL A 93 -14.02 4.64 -26.10
CA VAL A 93 -14.27 3.19 -26.15
C VAL A 93 -15.72 2.96 -26.57
N GLY A 94 -15.94 2.19 -27.63
CA GLY A 94 -17.25 1.82 -28.12
C GLY A 94 -17.91 0.71 -27.30
N GLU A 95 -19.07 0.26 -27.78
CA GLU A 95 -19.77 -0.92 -27.28
C GLU A 95 -18.89 -2.18 -27.38
N ASP A 96 -18.82 -2.95 -26.29
CA ASP A 96 -18.06 -4.21 -26.17
C ASP A 96 -16.57 -4.13 -26.53
N ASP A 97 -16.05 -2.92 -26.74
CA ASP A 97 -14.64 -2.70 -27.04
C ASP A 97 -13.81 -2.88 -25.78
N GLN A 98 -12.58 -3.36 -25.97
CA GLN A 98 -11.61 -3.45 -24.89
C GLN A 98 -11.24 -2.05 -24.37
N ILE A 99 -11.42 -1.82 -23.07
CA ILE A 99 -10.99 -0.60 -22.39
C ILE A 99 -9.46 -0.58 -22.31
N GLN A 100 -8.82 0.30 -23.07
CA GLN A 100 -7.37 0.48 -23.02
C GLN A 100 -6.95 1.21 -21.75
N LEU A 101 -6.08 0.59 -20.94
CA LEU A 101 -5.51 1.23 -19.75
C LEU A 101 -4.62 2.44 -20.15
N PRO A 102 -4.47 3.45 -19.26
CA PRO A 102 -3.57 4.56 -19.50
C PRO A 102 -2.14 4.08 -19.79
N THR A 103 -1.55 4.56 -20.89
CA THR A 103 -0.18 4.22 -21.29
C THR A 103 0.88 5.00 -20.50
N GLY A 104 0.50 6.15 -19.94
CA GLY A 104 1.33 6.98 -19.06
C GLY A 104 1.27 6.54 -17.59
N VAL A 105 2.07 7.19 -16.75
CA VAL A 105 1.95 7.07 -15.29
C VAL A 105 0.68 7.78 -14.84
N VAL A 106 -0.15 7.10 -14.04
CA VAL A 106 -1.23 7.76 -13.29
C VAL A 106 -0.66 8.22 -11.95
N GLU A 107 -0.69 9.52 -11.68
CA GLU A 107 -0.20 10.09 -10.42
C GLU A 107 -1.23 9.90 -9.31
N LEU A 108 -0.98 8.97 -8.38
CA LEU A 108 -1.79 8.80 -7.18
C LEU A 108 -1.32 9.77 -6.11
N LYS A 109 -2.22 10.63 -5.62
CA LYS A 109 -1.90 11.71 -4.68
C LYS A 109 -2.46 11.40 -3.30
N THR A 110 -1.70 11.74 -2.28
CA THR A 110 -2.12 11.70 -0.87
C THR A 110 -1.25 12.61 -0.02
N THR A 111 -1.69 12.93 1.21
CA THR A 111 -0.95 13.80 2.13
C THR A 111 -0.88 13.16 3.51
N PRO A 112 0.30 12.69 3.96
CA PRO A 112 0.46 12.13 5.31
C PRO A 112 0.31 13.18 6.39
N GLY A 113 -0.50 12.89 7.41
CA GLY A 113 -0.61 13.70 8.62
C GLY A 113 0.39 13.35 9.73
N LYS A 114 1.08 12.21 9.61
CA LYS A 114 2.02 11.67 10.60
C LYS A 114 3.22 11.02 9.91
N ALA A 115 4.38 11.09 10.56
CA ALA A 115 5.53 10.26 10.21
C ALA A 115 5.26 8.80 10.61
N GLY A 116 5.96 7.88 9.96
CA GLY A 116 5.81 6.45 10.22
C GLY A 116 6.40 5.57 9.13
N THR A 117 6.42 4.27 9.39
CA THR A 117 6.79 3.25 8.42
C THR A 117 5.59 2.37 8.15
N GLY A 118 5.41 2.02 6.88
CA GLY A 118 4.26 1.26 6.44
C GLY A 118 4.52 0.61 5.09
N THR A 119 3.43 0.22 4.44
CA THR A 119 3.47 -0.45 3.15
C THR A 119 2.42 0.11 2.20
N ILE A 120 2.70 0.02 0.91
CA ILE A 120 1.78 0.36 -0.17
C ILE A 120 1.52 -0.89 -1.01
N GLN A 121 0.27 -1.10 -1.39
CA GLN A 121 -0.17 -2.16 -2.31
C GLN A 121 -1.15 -1.59 -3.35
N PRO A 122 -1.28 -2.23 -4.53
CA PRO A 122 -2.38 -1.97 -5.44
C PRO A 122 -3.73 -2.13 -4.73
N ALA A 123 -4.69 -1.25 -5.03
CA ALA A 123 -6.06 -1.35 -4.54
C ALA A 123 -7.03 -1.32 -5.72
N ALA A 124 -8.29 -0.97 -5.44
CA ALA A 124 -9.35 -0.89 -6.44
C ALA A 124 -8.95 -0.02 -7.65
N ILE A 125 -9.62 -0.27 -8.77
CA ILE A 125 -9.64 0.63 -9.92
C ILE A 125 -11.10 0.81 -10.34
N ASN A 126 -11.48 2.03 -10.71
CA ASN A 126 -12.84 2.32 -11.15
C ASN A 126 -12.81 3.02 -12.51
N VAL A 127 -13.85 2.82 -13.32
CA VAL A 127 -14.04 3.52 -14.58
C VAL A 127 -15.35 4.28 -14.52
N GLY A 128 -15.32 5.56 -14.88
CA GLY A 128 -16.53 6.40 -14.90
C GLY A 128 -16.22 7.85 -15.19
N THR A 129 -17.23 8.72 -15.13
CA THR A 129 -17.06 10.17 -15.30
C THR A 129 -16.66 10.86 -13.99
N LYS A 130 -16.91 10.22 -12.85
CA LYS A 130 -16.54 10.68 -11.51
C LYS A 130 -16.09 9.50 -10.64
N PRO A 131 -15.22 9.75 -9.63
CA PRO A 131 -14.78 8.69 -8.72
C PRO A 131 -15.89 8.15 -7.81
N THR A 132 -16.92 8.96 -7.53
CA THR A 132 -18.07 8.60 -6.67
C THR A 132 -19.27 8.07 -7.44
N GLU A 133 -19.20 8.08 -8.78
CA GLU A 133 -20.25 7.57 -9.68
C GLU A 133 -19.58 6.68 -10.74
N PRO A 134 -18.94 5.57 -10.33
CA PRO A 134 -18.30 4.66 -11.26
C PRO A 134 -19.35 3.94 -12.11
N LEU A 135 -19.04 3.76 -13.39
CA LEU A 135 -19.77 2.88 -14.30
C LEU A 135 -19.30 1.43 -14.16
N ILE A 136 -18.02 1.26 -13.84
CA ILE A 136 -17.40 -0.04 -13.56
C ILE A 136 -16.59 0.09 -12.28
N GLU A 137 -16.87 -0.76 -11.30
CA GLU A 137 -16.17 -0.85 -10.02
C GLU A 137 -15.32 -2.12 -10.02
N CYS A 138 -14.00 -2.01 -9.90
CA CYS A 138 -13.12 -3.19 -9.86
C CYS A 138 -12.42 -3.31 -8.51
N GLU A 139 -12.69 -4.42 -7.83
CA GLU A 139 -12.12 -4.73 -6.52
C GLU A 139 -11.07 -5.84 -6.60
N VAL A 140 -9.99 -5.68 -5.82
CA VAL A 140 -8.90 -6.65 -5.74
C VAL A 140 -9.39 -7.94 -5.07
N GLN A 141 -9.19 -9.08 -5.72
CA GLN A 141 -9.60 -10.39 -5.22
C GLN A 141 -8.47 -11.18 -4.55
N ASN A 142 -7.22 -10.85 -4.87
CA ASN A 142 -6.03 -11.58 -4.40
C ASN A 142 -5.13 -10.74 -3.49
N GLU A 143 -5.70 -9.84 -2.67
CA GLU A 143 -4.94 -8.86 -1.86
C GLU A 143 -3.85 -9.53 -0.99
N ALA A 144 -4.17 -10.66 -0.36
CA ALA A 144 -3.23 -11.40 0.50
C ALA A 144 -2.04 -12.01 -0.26
N ALA A 145 -2.12 -12.14 -1.59
CA ALA A 145 -1.05 -12.67 -2.44
C ALA A 145 -0.17 -11.56 -3.03
N LEU A 146 -0.55 -10.27 -2.89
CA LEU A 146 0.21 -9.15 -3.44
C LEU A 146 1.44 -8.84 -2.58
N SER A 147 2.55 -8.48 -3.22
CA SER A 147 3.77 -8.10 -2.52
C SER A 147 3.72 -6.63 -2.12
N PRO A 148 3.69 -6.29 -0.81
CA PRO A 148 3.70 -4.92 -0.35
C PRO A 148 5.04 -4.23 -0.60
N SER A 149 5.00 -2.97 -1.01
CA SER A 149 6.20 -2.12 -1.15
C SER A 149 6.38 -1.26 0.11
N PRO A 150 7.60 -1.14 0.66
CA PRO A 150 7.84 -0.35 1.86
C PRO A 150 7.63 1.15 1.60
N LEU A 151 7.09 1.86 2.59
CA LEU A 151 6.91 3.31 2.59
C LEU A 151 7.39 3.87 3.93
N THR A 152 8.26 4.88 3.90
CA THR A 152 8.73 5.58 5.09
C THR A 152 8.47 7.07 4.95
N ILE A 153 7.77 7.65 5.93
CA ILE A 153 7.42 9.07 5.98
C ILE A 153 8.15 9.70 7.14
N THR A 154 8.87 10.78 6.86
CA THR A 154 9.66 11.54 7.86
C THR A 154 8.95 12.80 8.29
N ASP A 155 9.25 13.30 9.50
CA ASP A 155 8.69 14.56 9.96
C ASP A 155 9.21 15.78 9.18
N ALA A 156 8.35 16.79 9.06
CA ALA A 156 8.71 18.08 8.48
C ALA A 156 9.83 18.73 9.30
N GLY A 157 11.00 18.92 8.69
CA GLY A 157 12.17 19.52 9.33
C GLY A 157 13.28 18.55 9.73
N GLN A 158 13.06 17.23 9.64
CA GLN A 158 14.13 16.24 9.69
C GLN A 158 14.59 15.91 8.26
N SER A 159 15.41 16.81 7.70
CA SER A 159 16.30 16.42 6.61
C SER A 159 17.33 15.47 7.19
N GLY A 160 17.12 14.16 6.99
CA GLY A 160 18.05 13.13 7.43
C GLY A 160 19.41 13.31 6.76
N SER A 161 20.43 13.54 7.58
CA SER A 161 21.85 13.40 7.25
C SER A 161 22.11 12.07 6.51
N PRO A 162 23.02 12.01 5.52
CA PRO A 162 23.31 10.77 4.79
C PRO A 162 23.74 9.67 5.76
N SER A 163 23.13 8.50 5.58
CA SER A 163 23.52 7.26 6.25
C SER A 163 25.01 6.99 6.06
N PRO A 164 25.79 6.60 7.10
CA PRO A 164 27.18 6.24 6.91
C PRO A 164 27.26 4.97 6.05
N SER A 165 27.82 5.12 4.86
CA SER A 165 28.21 4.00 4.00
C SER A 165 29.13 3.06 4.79
N PRO A 166 28.90 1.73 4.82
CA PRO A 166 29.86 0.80 5.38
C PRO A 166 31.14 0.86 4.53
N SER A 167 32.20 1.41 5.12
CA SER A 167 33.55 1.40 4.55
C SER A 167 33.96 -0.04 4.25
N PRO A 168 34.35 -0.41 3.01
CA PRO A 168 34.87 -1.74 2.74
C PRO A 168 36.19 -1.93 3.52
N SER A 169 36.19 -2.97 4.35
CA SER A 169 37.35 -3.47 5.08
C SER A 169 38.50 -3.82 4.10
N PRO A 170 39.76 -3.46 4.40
CA PRO A 170 40.88 -3.77 3.53
C PRO A 170 41.12 -5.29 3.47
N SER A 171 41.07 -5.83 2.26
CA SER A 171 41.51 -7.18 1.93
C SER A 171 43.03 -7.29 2.13
N PRO A 172 43.56 -8.28 2.88
CA PRO A 172 44.99 -8.50 2.96
C PRO A 172 45.50 -9.07 1.62
N SER A 173 46.31 -8.28 0.94
CA SER A 173 47.09 -8.70 -0.23
C SER A 173 48.19 -9.65 0.23
N ALA A 174 48.02 -10.95 -0.02
CA ALA A 174 49.08 -11.93 0.12
C ALA A 174 50.04 -11.77 -1.07
N SER A 175 51.16 -11.09 -0.86
CA SER A 175 52.30 -11.10 -1.78
C SER A 175 53.25 -12.21 -1.36
N ALA A 176 53.41 -13.21 -2.21
CA ALA A 176 54.44 -14.25 -2.09
C ALA A 176 55.65 -13.92 -2.99
N SER A 177 56.74 -14.66 -2.77
CA SER A 177 58.10 -14.57 -3.35
C SER A 177 58.97 -13.44 -2.78
N GLU A 178 60.22 -13.64 -2.36
CA GLU A 178 61.11 -14.80 -2.37
C GLU A 178 62.39 -14.43 -1.57
N SER A 179 63.16 -15.44 -1.15
CA SER A 179 64.63 -15.44 -1.00
C SER A 179 65.22 -15.63 0.41
N ALA A 180 65.73 -16.86 0.59
CA ALA A 180 67.10 -17.20 0.99
C ALA A 180 67.59 -17.09 2.47
N THR A 181 67.74 -18.28 3.06
CA THR A 181 69.01 -18.84 3.58
C THR A 181 69.38 -18.70 5.07
N GLN A 182 69.39 -19.88 5.72
CA GLN A 182 70.37 -20.46 6.66
C GLN A 182 69.93 -20.64 8.14
N PRO A 183 70.23 -21.82 8.76
CA PRO A 183 69.68 -22.23 10.04
C PRO A 183 70.64 -21.90 11.20
N GLU A 184 70.10 -21.80 12.41
CA GLU A 184 70.56 -22.56 13.58
C GLU A 184 69.66 -22.29 14.79
N GLU A 185 69.77 -23.22 15.74
CA GLU A 185 68.94 -23.58 16.87
C GLU A 185 68.60 -22.43 17.84
N THR A 186 67.49 -22.55 18.57
CA THR A 186 67.50 -22.77 20.04
C THR A 186 66.07 -22.94 20.56
N ASP A 187 65.91 -24.06 21.27
CA ASP A 187 64.85 -24.50 22.15
C ASP A 187 64.36 -23.41 23.13
N ASN A 188 63.05 -23.32 23.38
CA ASN A 188 62.49 -23.01 24.70
C ASN A 188 60.95 -23.17 24.72
N THR A 189 60.57 -23.98 25.70
CA THR A 189 59.26 -24.41 26.20
C THR A 189 58.54 -23.28 26.97
N ASP A 190 57.26 -23.54 27.29
CA ASP A 190 56.39 -22.92 28.30
C ASP A 190 55.56 -21.70 27.83
N GLU A 191 54.30 -21.47 28.21
CA GLU A 191 53.26 -22.12 29.05
C GLU A 191 51.97 -21.27 28.86
N GLU A 192 50.78 -21.85 29.12
CA GLU A 192 49.56 -21.19 29.70
C GLU A 192 48.84 -20.04 28.92
N GLU A 193 47.51 -19.85 28.85
CA GLU A 193 46.26 -20.42 29.40
C GLU A 193 45.06 -19.99 28.49
N PRO A 194 43.92 -20.71 28.48
CA PRO A 194 42.67 -20.26 27.82
C PRO A 194 41.77 -19.47 28.79
N SER A 195 41.52 -18.17 28.52
CA SER A 195 40.51 -17.41 29.28
C SER A 195 39.11 -17.55 28.68
N MET A 196 38.23 -18.22 29.44
CA MET A 196 36.78 -18.25 29.24
C MET A 196 36.08 -17.01 29.83
N ASN A 197 34.84 -16.80 29.36
CA ASN A 197 33.68 -16.26 30.08
C ASN A 197 33.56 -14.74 30.31
N LYS A 198 32.58 -14.11 29.62
CA LYS A 198 31.27 -13.76 30.22
C LYS A 198 30.35 -13.00 29.24
N THR A 199 29.18 -13.58 28.99
CA THR A 199 27.97 -12.88 28.53
C THR A 199 27.22 -12.34 29.75
N PRO A 200 26.79 -11.07 29.79
CA PRO A 200 25.81 -10.61 30.77
C PRO A 200 24.36 -10.74 30.28
N LEU A 201 23.53 -11.28 31.17
CA LEU A 201 22.07 -11.34 31.15
C LEU A 201 21.41 -9.97 31.41
N GLY A 202 20.17 -9.83 30.93
CA GLY A 202 19.13 -8.96 31.52
C GLY A 202 18.65 -7.87 30.55
N GLY A 203 17.36 -7.57 30.42
CA GLY A 203 16.19 -8.02 31.16
C GLY A 203 14.92 -7.47 30.49
N ALA A 204 13.81 -8.15 30.72
CA ALA A 204 12.47 -7.70 30.31
C ALA A 204 12.10 -6.37 31.00
N ALA A 205 11.47 -5.48 30.24
CA ALA A 205 10.69 -4.37 30.79
C ALA A 205 9.33 -4.33 30.08
N THR A 206 8.36 -5.01 30.66
CA THR A 206 6.94 -4.83 30.38
C THR A 206 6.46 -3.57 31.10
N GLY A 207 6.18 -2.51 30.36
CA GLY A 207 5.55 -1.28 30.87
C GLY A 207 4.05 -1.29 30.58
N ALA A 208 3.26 -1.59 31.61
CA ALA A 208 1.83 -1.35 31.66
C ALA A 208 1.55 0.07 32.20
N GLY A 209 0.47 0.68 31.72
CA GLY A 209 -0.07 1.98 32.17
C GLY A 209 -0.10 2.97 31.01
N GLY A 210 -1.23 3.43 30.48
CA GLY A 210 -2.54 3.61 31.07
C GLY A 210 -2.86 5.09 30.96
N ASP A 211 -3.67 5.48 29.97
CA ASP A 211 -4.43 6.74 30.05
C ASP A 211 -5.68 6.62 29.19
N ALA A 212 -6.77 6.24 29.84
CA ALA A 212 -8.12 6.35 29.31
C ALA A 212 -8.53 7.82 29.45
N GLY A 213 -8.33 8.60 28.39
CA GLY A 213 -8.77 9.98 28.30
C GLY A 213 -10.30 10.12 28.36
N PRO A 214 -10.83 11.23 28.91
CA PRO A 214 -12.22 11.38 29.35
C PRO A 214 -13.32 11.47 28.27
N ASP A 215 -13.05 11.21 26.99
CA ASP A 215 -14.01 11.43 25.90
C ASP A 215 -14.72 10.15 25.40
N GLY A 216 -14.77 9.11 26.24
CA GLY A 216 -15.51 7.86 25.95
C GLY A 216 -17.05 7.95 26.07
N ARG A 217 -17.66 9.15 26.10
CA ARG A 217 -19.10 9.32 26.40
C ARG A 217 -19.95 10.05 25.36
N THR A 218 -19.45 10.28 24.14
CA THR A 218 -20.24 10.94 23.07
C THR A 218 -20.59 10.05 21.88
N PHE A 219 -20.47 8.72 21.99
CA PHE A 219 -20.99 7.79 20.97
C PHE A 219 -22.26 7.03 21.36
N VAL A 220 -22.88 7.32 22.51
CA VAL A 220 -24.13 6.66 22.94
C VAL A 220 -25.40 7.46 22.58
N LEU A 221 -25.28 8.70 22.07
CA LEU A 221 -26.44 9.59 21.85
C LEU A 221 -26.80 9.86 20.37
N VAL A 222 -26.29 9.08 19.42
CA VAL A 222 -26.75 9.12 18.01
C VAL A 222 -27.48 7.82 17.60
N GLY A 223 -27.48 6.78 18.45
CA GLY A 223 -28.16 5.51 18.18
C GLY A 223 -29.66 5.47 18.48
N LEU A 224 -30.24 6.47 19.15
CA LEU A 224 -31.65 6.40 19.63
C LEU A 224 -32.68 7.07 18.71
N LEU A 225 -32.30 7.86 17.70
CA LEU A 225 -33.26 8.61 16.87
C LEU A 225 -33.69 7.91 15.58
N VAL A 226 -33.04 6.81 15.16
CA VAL A 226 -33.42 6.07 13.93
C VAL A 226 -34.46 4.97 14.19
N ALA A 227 -34.69 4.56 15.45
CA ALA A 227 -35.64 3.50 15.78
C ALA A 227 -37.13 3.93 15.78
N PHE A 228 -37.44 5.23 15.77
CA PHE A 228 -38.85 5.71 15.80
C PHE A 228 -39.48 5.98 14.42
N ALA A 229 -38.71 6.01 13.33
CA ALA A 229 -39.26 6.23 11.99
C ALA A 229 -39.88 4.97 11.37
N ALA A 230 -39.57 3.77 11.90
CA ALA A 230 -40.05 2.50 11.34
C ALA A 230 -41.46 2.09 11.83
N SER A 231 -42.02 2.72 12.86
CA SER A 231 -43.31 2.33 13.46
C SER A 231 -44.52 3.12 12.94
N ALA A 232 -44.33 4.28 12.29
CA ALA A 232 -45.44 5.07 11.74
C ALA A 232 -45.95 4.56 10.38
N GLY A 233 -45.08 3.97 9.56
CA GLY A 233 -45.44 3.50 8.21
C GLY A 233 -46.30 2.22 8.19
N LEU A 234 -46.24 1.40 9.24
CA LEU A 234 -46.94 0.12 9.29
C LEU A 234 -48.42 0.23 9.69
N VAL A 235 -48.82 1.32 10.35
CA VAL A 235 -50.21 1.50 10.83
C VAL A 235 -51.14 2.02 9.72
N LEU A 236 -50.61 2.71 8.70
CA LEU A 236 -51.43 3.21 7.59
C LEU A 236 -51.83 2.12 6.59
N ARG A 237 -51.12 0.99 6.54
CA ARG A 237 -51.48 -0.11 5.62
C ARG A 237 -52.63 -0.99 6.13
N ARG A 238 -52.98 -0.90 7.41
CA ARG A 238 -54.04 -1.75 8.01
C ARG A 238 -55.45 -1.16 7.96
N ARG A 239 -55.60 0.11 7.57
CA ARG A 239 -56.92 0.79 7.48
C ARG A 239 -57.50 0.91 6.06
N GLY A 240 -56.78 0.48 5.03
CA GLY A 240 -57.24 0.54 3.63
C GLY A 240 -58.14 -0.61 3.16
N ASN A 241 -58.34 -1.67 3.96
CA ASN A 241 -59.04 -2.90 3.52
C ASN A 241 -60.39 -3.17 4.22
N HIS A 242 -61.11 -2.13 4.63
CA HIS A 242 -62.50 -2.25 5.10
C HIS A 242 -63.37 -1.12 4.53
N ALA A 243 -63.68 -1.24 3.24
CA ALA A 243 -64.81 -0.58 2.62
C ALA A 243 -65.38 -1.55 1.58
N GLY A 244 -66.36 -2.33 2.02
CA GLY A 244 -67.20 -3.27 1.28
C GLY A 244 -68.41 -3.54 2.12
#